data_AF-A0A0V0GJS1-F1
#
_entry.id   AF-A0A0V0GJS1-F1
#
_cell.length_a   1.000
_cell.length_b   1.000
_cell.length_c   1.000
_cell.angle_alpha   90.00
_cell.angle_beta   90.00
_cell.angle_gamma   90.00
#
_symmetry.space_group_name_H-M   'P 1'
#
loop_
_entity.id
_entity.type
_entity.pdbx_description
1 polymer ?
#
loop_
_entity_poly.entity_id
_entity_poly.type
_entity_poly.pdbx_seq_one_letter_code
_entity_poly.pdbx_strand_id
1 'polypeptide(L)'
;MGNLQIFSLLVFSLFLSKCYSKQEDFVQCLSKYSETNVTHNIYTPKSPTYSSILEYAQKNPRWMNSSHPIFIVSPTKESQIKPVIRCAKKIGLQIKIKSGGHDYEGISYR
;
A
#
# COMPACT_ATOMS: atom_id res chain seq x y z
N MET A 1 11.33 -9.08 34.24
CA MET A 1 11.29 -8.08 33.14
C MET A 1 11.52 -8.70 31.74
N GLY A 2 12.30 -9.80 31.59
CA GLY A 2 12.54 -10.42 30.28
C GLY A 2 11.34 -11.09 29.60
N ASN A 3 10.47 -11.78 30.35
CA ASN A 3 9.30 -12.48 29.77
C ASN A 3 8.29 -11.53 29.10
N LEU A 4 8.13 -10.31 29.64
CA LEU A 4 7.24 -9.30 29.05
C LEU A 4 7.82 -8.73 27.75
N GLN A 5 9.14 -8.57 27.66
CA GLN A 5 9.81 -8.14 26.43
C GLN A 5 9.77 -9.22 25.34
N ILE A 6 9.98 -10.49 25.70
CA ILE A 6 9.86 -11.62 24.77
C ILE A 6 8.43 -11.71 24.22
N PHE A 7 7.43 -11.59 25.08
CA PHE A 7 6.02 -11.57 24.66
C PHE A 7 5.72 -10.37 23.74
N SER A 8 6.23 -9.18 24.07
CA SER A 8 6.10 -7.99 23.22
C SER A 8 6.75 -8.16 21.85
N LEU A 9 7.93 -8.79 21.77
CA LEU A 9 8.62 -9.07 20.51
C LEU A 9 7.87 -10.09 19.65
N LEU A 10 7.32 -11.15 20.26
CA LEU A 10 6.49 -12.16 19.59
C LEU A 10 5.19 -11.56 19.05
N VAL A 11 4.56 -10.68 19.82
CA VAL A 11 3.35 -9.98 19.38
C VAL A 11 3.67 -9.04 18.22
N PHE A 12 4.78 -8.29 18.29
CA PHE A 12 5.21 -7.39 17.22
C PHE A 12 5.55 -8.13 15.91
N SER A 13 6.22 -9.28 15.99
CA SER A 13 6.54 -10.08 14.80
C SER A 13 5.29 -10.64 14.12
N LEU A 14 4.29 -11.08 14.88
CA LEU A 14 2.99 -11.52 14.33
C LEU A 14 2.27 -10.41 13.56
N PHE A 15 2.33 -9.16 14.03
CA PHE A 15 1.76 -8.02 13.32
C PHE A 15 2.49 -7.73 12.01
N LEU A 16 3.82 -7.78 11.99
CA LEU A 16 4.63 -7.60 10.77
C LEU A 16 4.32 -8.68 9.71
N SER A 17 4.25 -9.96 10.13
CA SER A 17 3.92 -11.08 9.23
C SER A 17 2.57 -10.89 8.54
N LYS A 18 1.57 -10.37 9.27
CA LYS A 18 0.22 -10.15 8.73
C LYS A 18 0.17 -9.05 7.67
N CYS A 19 0.97 -7.99 7.80
CA CYS A 19 1.08 -6.94 6.79
C CYS A 19 1.74 -7.45 5.50
N TYR A 20 2.81 -8.24 5.63
CA TYR A 20 3.51 -8.83 4.50
C TYR A 20 2.60 -9.80 3.72
N SER A 21 1.85 -10.65 4.43
CA SER A 21 0.87 -11.56 3.84
C SER A 21 -0.18 -10.82 2.99
N LYS A 22 -0.69 -9.66 3.43
CA LYS A 22 -1.70 -8.92 2.67
C LYS A 22 -1.21 -8.43 1.30
N GLN A 23 0.07 -8.07 1.18
CA GLN A 23 0.64 -7.65 -0.10
C GLN A 23 0.78 -8.84 -1.06
N GLU A 24 1.30 -9.97 -0.57
CA GLU A 24 1.43 -11.19 -1.36
C GLU A 24 0.06 -11.71 -1.81
N ASP A 25 -0.92 -11.75 -0.90
CA ASP A 25 -2.30 -12.11 -1.22
C ASP A 25 -2.88 -11.18 -2.30
N PHE A 26 -2.54 -9.89 -2.26
CA PHE A 26 -3.01 -8.91 -3.23
C PHE A 26 -2.41 -9.16 -4.61
N VAL A 27 -1.11 -9.42 -4.69
CA VAL A 27 -0.42 -9.78 -5.92
C VAL A 27 -0.96 -11.10 -6.49
N GLN A 28 -1.16 -12.10 -5.65
CA GLN A 28 -1.74 -13.39 -6.03
C GLN A 28 -3.19 -13.26 -6.50
N CYS A 29 -3.98 -12.38 -5.88
CA CYS A 29 -5.32 -12.08 -6.37
C CYS A 29 -5.26 -11.38 -7.74
N LEU A 30 -4.35 -10.42 -7.92
CA LEU A 30 -4.22 -9.69 -9.18
C LEU A 30 -3.82 -10.60 -10.34
N SER A 31 -2.90 -11.54 -10.12
CA SER A 31 -2.49 -12.49 -11.17
C SER A 31 -3.65 -13.37 -11.68
N LYS A 32 -4.71 -13.55 -10.87
CA LYS A 32 -5.91 -14.28 -11.27
C LYS A 32 -6.91 -13.44 -12.08
N TYR A 33 -6.94 -12.12 -11.89
CA TYR A 33 -7.99 -11.26 -12.43
C TYR A 33 -7.49 -10.18 -13.39
N SER A 34 -6.18 -10.02 -13.55
CA SER A 34 -5.58 -9.07 -14.47
C SER A 34 -4.93 -9.81 -15.64
N GLU A 35 -5.41 -9.55 -16.85
CA GLU A 35 -4.81 -10.05 -18.09
C GLU A 35 -3.50 -9.29 -18.43
N THR A 36 -3.29 -8.13 -17.82
CA THR A 36 -2.09 -7.31 -18.02
C THR A 36 -1.20 -7.33 -16.77
N ASN A 37 0.09 -7.11 -16.99
CA ASN A 37 1.10 -7.15 -15.93
C ASN A 37 1.09 -5.86 -15.08
N VAL A 38 0.05 -5.70 -14.25
CA VAL A 38 -0.12 -4.59 -13.29
C VAL A 38 0.92 -4.66 -12.16
N THR A 39 1.49 -5.82 -11.91
CA THR A 39 2.39 -6.04 -10.76
C THR A 39 3.68 -5.24 -10.87
N HIS A 40 4.11 -4.85 -12.08
CA HIS A 40 5.22 -3.92 -12.27
C HIS A 40 4.98 -2.50 -11.76
N ASN A 41 3.71 -2.11 -11.59
CA ASN A 41 3.33 -0.78 -11.10
C ASN A 41 2.86 -0.82 -9.64
N ILE A 42 3.36 -1.79 -8.87
CA ILE A 42 3.17 -1.90 -7.42
C ILE A 42 4.48 -1.50 -6.74
N TYR A 43 4.44 -0.42 -5.97
CA TYR A 43 5.59 0.13 -5.26
C TYR A 43 5.42 -0.12 -3.77
N THR A 44 6.40 -0.77 -3.17
CA THR A 44 6.41 -1.12 -1.74
C THR A 44 7.46 -0.26 -1.04
N PRO A 45 7.46 -0.14 0.29
CA PRO A 45 8.53 0.56 1.01
C PRO A 45 9.96 0.03 0.71
N LYS A 46 10.09 -1.18 0.15
CA LYS A 46 11.37 -1.76 -0.30
C LYS A 46 11.75 -1.36 -1.72
N SER A 47 10.82 -0.82 -2.50
CA SER A 47 11.05 -0.37 -3.87
C SER A 47 11.84 0.94 -3.86
N PRO A 48 12.89 1.10 -4.68
CA PRO A 48 13.74 2.30 -4.68
C PRO A 48 12.98 3.58 -5.06
N THR A 49 11.86 3.45 -5.76
CA THR A 49 11.03 4.58 -6.22
C THR A 49 9.85 4.87 -5.30
N TYR A 50 9.63 4.13 -4.22
CA TYR A 50 8.46 4.31 -3.38
C TYR A 50 8.42 5.70 -2.72
N SER A 51 9.53 6.10 -2.09
CA SER A 51 9.60 7.39 -1.40
C SER A 51 9.38 8.56 -2.35
N SER A 52 10.00 8.54 -3.55
CA SER A 52 9.83 9.61 -4.53
C SER A 52 8.41 9.72 -5.06
N ILE A 53 7.71 8.60 -5.26
CA ILE A 53 6.29 8.60 -5.68
C ILE A 53 5.41 9.15 -4.56
N LEU A 54 5.68 8.77 -3.32
CA LEU A 54 4.92 9.20 -2.15
C LEU A 54 5.11 10.69 -1.85
N GLU A 55 6.35 11.18 -1.89
CA GLU A 55 6.68 12.60 -1.74
C GLU A 55 6.03 13.45 -2.84
N TYR A 56 6.09 12.98 -4.10
CA TYR A 56 5.36 13.63 -5.20
C TYR A 56 3.85 13.66 -4.96
N ALA A 57 3.29 12.62 -4.32
CA ALA A 57 1.89 12.58 -3.94
C ALA A 57 1.56 13.55 -2.78
N GLN A 58 2.46 13.68 -1.80
CA GLN A 58 2.35 14.54 -0.62
C GLN A 58 2.70 16.00 -0.94
N LYS A 59 1.86 16.67 -1.75
CA LYS A 59 2.09 18.07 -2.14
C LYS A 59 2.10 19.08 -0.98
N ASN A 60 1.46 18.76 0.13
CA ASN A 60 1.42 19.63 1.31
C ASN A 60 2.47 19.17 2.35
N PRO A 61 3.50 19.99 2.63
CA PRO A 61 4.56 19.67 3.58
C PRO A 61 4.08 19.24 4.97
N ARG A 62 2.89 19.70 5.39
CA ARG A 62 2.24 19.32 6.65
C ARG A 62 2.13 17.80 6.84
N TRP A 63 2.06 17.04 5.74
CA TRP A 63 1.80 15.60 5.76
C TRP A 63 3.01 14.70 5.52
N MET A 64 4.23 15.24 5.37
CA MET A 64 5.42 14.41 5.11
C MET A 64 5.70 13.37 6.20
N ASN A 65 5.28 13.64 7.44
CA ASN A 65 5.47 12.74 8.59
C ASN A 65 4.20 11.95 8.95
N SER A 66 3.24 11.83 8.04
CA SER A 66 2.00 11.09 8.31
C SER A 66 2.17 9.58 8.21
N SER A 67 1.11 8.83 8.52
CA SER A 67 1.03 7.43 8.12
C SER A 67 1.22 7.28 6.61
N HIS A 68 1.90 6.22 6.22
CA HIS A 68 2.21 5.90 4.83
C HIS A 68 1.46 4.65 4.37
N PRO A 69 1.10 4.56 3.08
CA PRO A 69 0.41 3.39 2.55
C PRO A 69 1.31 2.15 2.58
N ILE A 70 0.72 0.98 2.84
CA ILE A 70 1.45 -0.30 2.81
C ILE A 70 2.14 -0.57 1.47
N PHE A 71 1.55 -0.10 0.37
CA PHE A 71 2.10 -0.08 -0.97
C PHE A 71 1.27 0.89 -1.83
N ILE A 72 1.83 1.32 -2.96
CA ILE A 72 1.20 2.19 -3.95
C ILE A 72 0.97 1.39 -5.23
N VAL A 73 -0.21 1.51 -5.82
CA VAL A 73 -0.51 0.92 -7.14
C VAL A 73 -0.76 2.07 -8.12
N SER A 74 -0.08 2.03 -9.27
CA SER A 74 -0.22 3.04 -10.34
C SER A 74 -0.70 2.39 -11.65
N PRO A 75 -2.01 2.16 -11.82
CA PRO A 75 -2.57 1.63 -13.06
C PRO A 75 -2.30 2.57 -14.25
N THR A 76 -1.84 2.04 -15.38
CA THR A 76 -1.57 2.80 -16.62
C THR A 76 -2.66 2.65 -17.68
N LYS A 77 -3.56 1.67 -17.51
CA LYS A 77 -4.73 1.45 -18.37
C LYS A 77 -5.99 1.34 -17.52
N GLU A 78 -7.11 1.79 -18.05
CA GLU A 78 -8.40 1.70 -17.35
C GLU A 78 -8.78 0.26 -16.97
N SER A 79 -8.47 -0.70 -17.85
CA SER A 79 -8.71 -2.13 -17.62
C SER A 79 -8.02 -2.68 -16.37
N GLN A 80 -6.98 -2.02 -15.88
CA GLN A 80 -6.22 -2.41 -14.69
C GLN A 80 -6.87 -1.97 -13.37
N ILE A 81 -7.74 -0.96 -13.42
CA ILE A 81 -8.37 -0.38 -12.22
C ILE A 81 -9.33 -1.38 -11.57
N LYS A 82 -10.16 -2.05 -12.37
CA LYS A 82 -11.20 -2.97 -11.87
C LYS A 82 -10.61 -4.18 -11.12
N PRO A 83 -9.57 -4.88 -11.62
CA PRO A 83 -8.89 -5.94 -10.87
C PRO A 83 -8.28 -5.44 -9.54
N VAL A 84 -7.65 -4.26 -9.54
CA VAL A 84 -7.08 -3.64 -8.33
C VAL A 84 -8.14 -3.43 -7.25
N ILE A 85 -9.26 -2.80 -7.60
CA ILE A 85 -10.37 -2.57 -6.66
C ILE A 85 -10.93 -3.90 -6.13
N ARG A 86 -11.13 -4.88 -7.03
CA ARG A 86 -11.66 -6.19 -6.67
C ARG A 86 -10.76 -6.89 -5.64
N CYS A 87 -9.45 -6.90 -5.88
CA CYS A 87 -8.50 -7.58 -5.01
C CYS A 87 -8.32 -6.88 -3.67
N ALA A 88 -8.27 -5.54 -3.65
CA ALA A 88 -8.19 -4.80 -2.39
C ALA A 88 -9.43 -5.07 -1.53
N LYS A 89 -10.63 -5.07 -2.13
CA LYS A 89 -11.88 -5.41 -1.43
C LYS A 89 -11.85 -6.83 -0.87
N LYS A 90 -11.40 -7.81 -1.67
CA LYS A 90 -11.35 -9.23 -1.27
C LYS A 90 -10.46 -9.47 -0.05
N ILE A 91 -9.37 -8.71 0.08
CA ILE A 91 -8.34 -8.90 1.13
C ILE A 91 -8.54 -7.92 2.30
N GLY A 92 -9.56 -7.06 2.23
CA GLY A 92 -9.86 -6.08 3.27
C GLY A 92 -8.77 -5.01 3.39
N LEU A 93 -8.38 -4.45 2.24
CA LEU A 93 -7.50 -3.30 2.14
C LEU A 93 -8.31 -2.01 1.97
N GLN A 94 -7.93 -0.97 2.71
CA GLN A 94 -8.44 0.37 2.49
C GLN A 94 -7.77 0.98 1.26
N ILE A 95 -8.58 1.49 0.33
CA ILE A 95 -8.08 2.20 -0.86
C ILE A 95 -8.14 3.71 -0.59
N LYS A 96 -7.05 4.40 -0.94
CA LYS A 96 -7.01 5.86 -1.07
C LYS A 96 -6.69 6.21 -2.51
N ILE A 97 -7.54 7.04 -3.12
CA ILE A 97 -7.44 7.37 -4.55
C ILE A 97 -6.74 8.72 -4.68
N LYS A 98 -5.69 8.75 -5.49
CA LYS A 98 -4.85 9.93 -5.73
C LYS A 98 -4.75 10.18 -7.23
N SER A 99 -5.13 11.38 -7.65
CA SER A 99 -4.81 11.94 -8.96
C SER A 99 -3.86 13.14 -8.77
N GLY A 100 -4.25 14.36 -9.12
CA GLY A 100 -3.41 15.56 -9.06
C GLY A 100 -2.89 15.97 -7.67
N GLY A 101 -3.54 15.57 -6.55
CA GLY A 101 -3.01 15.80 -5.19
C GLY A 101 -3.23 17.17 -4.56
N HIS A 102 -4.30 17.88 -4.93
CA HIS A 102 -4.70 19.15 -4.31
C HIS A 102 -5.62 18.98 -3.09
N ASP A 103 -5.59 17.79 -2.50
CA ASP A 103 -6.29 17.50 -1.27
C ASP A 103 -5.52 18.10 -0.10
N TYR A 104 -5.99 19.26 0.37
CA TYR A 104 -5.39 20.00 1.47
C TYR A 104 -5.28 19.16 2.74
N GLU A 105 -6.28 18.31 2.99
CA GLU A 105 -6.38 17.48 4.19
C GLU A 105 -5.70 16.12 4.08
N GLY A 106 -5.06 15.86 2.92
CA GLY A 106 -4.23 14.69 2.67
C GLY A 106 -4.97 13.36 2.75
N ILE A 107 -6.29 13.36 2.71
CA ILE A 107 -7.16 12.17 2.77
C ILE A 107 -6.75 11.12 1.72
N SER A 108 -6.31 11.57 0.55
CA SER A 108 -5.88 10.77 -0.59
C SER A 108 -4.51 10.10 -0.46
N TYR A 109 -3.68 10.44 0.53
CA TYR A 109 -2.30 9.90 0.63
C TYR A 109 -1.75 9.66 2.05
N ARG A 110 -2.35 10.23 3.10
CA ARG A 110 -1.94 9.98 4.49
C ARG A 110 -2.50 8.68 5.07
#